data_AF-A0A127HVJ3-F1
#
_entry.id   AF-A0A127HVJ3-F1
#
_cell.length_a   1.000
_cell.length_b   1.000
_cell.length_c   1.000
_cell.angle_alpha   90.00
_cell.angle_beta   90.00
_cell.angle_gamma   90.00
#
_symmetry.space_group_name_H-M   'P 1'
#
loop_
_entity.id
_entity.type
_entity.pdbx_description
1 polymer ?
#
loop_
_entity_poly.entity_id
_entity_poly.type
_entity_poly.pdbx_seq_one_letter_code
_entity_poly.pdbx_strand_id
1 'polypeptide(L)'
;MNGLKLEHLLLEPLEQRPVTTEPAMNHAQLWAQSLSLAAGLQARGIQRLAVYLEDAGLLAIALLGAWRAGVSVLLPADLQPQTRQRWDEAVDAWLTEATDLDTLYQAPLTAAALDLDACDLSLCTSGSSGEPKRIDKTLRQLANEVEALETLWGPDLKDACIIGSVATQHIYGLLFRVLWPLCAGRTFVRKQLAFPEDLQRASREHARFAWVASPALLKRMGDNLDWPALSQVSRVFSSGGALPVEAAGSLYDRLQQWPTEILGSSETGGIAWRQGAQPWQPFADVHLSQDADGALRIASPYLPEGHVEQTADAARIHADGRFELLGRLDRIVKLEEKRISLPMLEHALMTHPWVAETRLGVVQENRASLGALVVLSAEGLHALRNQGRRTLTQTLRQHLSQHCEALALPRRWRLLRQLPLNSQGKLPQAQVEALLLAPRPKAPEVLEQVEADGEWTLQLSVPPDLAYFSGHFPVTPVLPGVVQVEWAFNLGQQLLDLPATFAGMEVLKFQQLVRPGDAIELHLRFDRERGKLYFAYRNGVAACSSGRILLEAAHA
;
A
#
# COMPACT_ATOMS: atom_id res chain seq x y z
N MET A 1 -25.13 16.99 -12.36
CA MET A 1 -25.98 15.87 -11.90
C MET A 1 -26.45 16.22 -10.49
N ASN A 2 -27.74 16.05 -10.18
CA ASN A 2 -28.24 16.37 -8.84
C ASN A 2 -27.77 15.28 -7.87
N GLY A 3 -26.91 15.67 -6.92
CA GLY A 3 -26.50 14.78 -5.84
C GLY A 3 -27.69 14.29 -5.03
N LEU A 4 -27.56 13.10 -4.45
CA LEU A 4 -28.49 12.54 -3.47
C LEU A 4 -27.77 12.48 -2.13
N LYS A 5 -28.50 12.75 -1.06
CA LYS A 5 -28.03 12.44 0.29
C LYS A 5 -27.93 10.93 0.48
N LEU A 6 -27.04 10.48 1.37
CA LEU A 6 -26.81 9.06 1.63
C LEU A 6 -28.10 8.33 2.00
N GLU A 7 -28.90 8.93 2.87
CA GLU A 7 -30.20 8.42 3.32
C GLU A 7 -31.25 8.31 2.22
N HIS A 8 -31.07 9.01 1.10
CA HIS A 8 -32.05 9.06 0.01
C HIS A 8 -31.73 8.12 -1.17
N LEU A 9 -30.60 7.42 -1.14
CA LEU A 9 -30.18 6.53 -2.24
C LEU A 9 -31.17 5.38 -2.53
N LEU A 10 -32.00 5.00 -1.56
CA LEU A 10 -32.99 3.93 -1.73
C LEU A 10 -34.44 4.42 -1.84
N LEU A 11 -34.68 5.73 -1.96
CA LEU A 11 -36.04 6.28 -2.08
C LEU A 11 -36.64 6.08 -3.47
N GLU A 12 -35.91 6.48 -4.52
CA GLU A 12 -36.42 6.44 -5.89
C GLU A 12 -35.35 5.91 -6.88
N PRO A 13 -35.74 5.05 -7.84
CA PRO A 13 -34.82 4.60 -8.87
C PRO A 13 -34.55 5.71 -9.89
N LEU A 14 -33.29 5.83 -10.33
CA LEU A 14 -32.86 6.82 -11.33
C LEU A 14 -32.23 6.09 -12.52
N GLU A 15 -33.03 5.75 -13.53
CA GLU A 15 -32.60 4.90 -14.65
C GLU A 15 -31.43 5.50 -15.45
N GLN A 16 -31.43 6.83 -15.61
CA GLN A 16 -30.44 7.55 -16.42
C GLN A 16 -29.20 7.98 -15.62
N ARG A 17 -29.11 7.61 -14.33
CA ARG A 17 -27.95 7.95 -13.48
C ARG A 17 -26.96 6.79 -13.47
N PRO A 18 -25.83 6.90 -14.18
CA PRO A 18 -24.80 5.86 -14.13
C PRO A 18 -24.10 5.86 -12.76
N VAL A 19 -23.68 4.69 -12.30
CA VAL A 19 -22.98 4.48 -11.01
C VAL A 19 -21.60 3.89 -11.26
N THR A 20 -21.48 2.90 -12.15
CA THR A 20 -20.20 2.26 -12.48
C THR A 20 -20.01 2.12 -13.98
N THR A 21 -18.75 1.96 -14.41
CA THR A 21 -18.38 1.90 -15.84
C THR A 21 -17.95 0.51 -16.31
N GLU A 22 -17.35 -0.32 -15.46
CA GLU A 22 -16.78 -1.62 -15.85
C GLU A 22 -16.98 -2.73 -14.80
N PRO A 23 -18.00 -3.60 -14.96
CA PRO A 23 -19.13 -3.47 -15.88
C PRO A 23 -20.11 -2.37 -15.46
N ALA A 24 -20.80 -1.78 -16.44
CA ALA A 24 -21.70 -0.66 -16.22
C ALA A 24 -22.90 -1.05 -15.33
N MET A 25 -23.25 -0.13 -14.44
CA MET A 25 -24.44 -0.24 -13.58
C MET A 25 -25.03 1.15 -13.38
N ASN A 26 -26.36 1.28 -13.47
CA ASN A 26 -27.08 2.50 -13.15
C ASN A 26 -27.69 2.45 -11.74
N HIS A 27 -28.22 3.59 -11.29
CA HIS A 27 -28.81 3.71 -9.96
C HIS A 27 -30.06 2.84 -9.80
N ALA A 28 -30.89 2.67 -10.83
CA ALA A 28 -32.07 1.81 -10.77
C ALA A 28 -31.71 0.33 -10.51
N GLN A 29 -30.63 -0.18 -11.12
CA GLN A 29 -30.10 -1.52 -10.88
C GLN A 29 -29.55 -1.65 -9.46
N LEU A 30 -28.73 -0.68 -9.01
CA LEU A 30 -28.21 -0.62 -7.64
C LEU A 30 -29.35 -0.65 -6.62
N TRP A 31 -30.36 0.21 -6.82
CA TRP A 31 -31.55 0.34 -5.99
C TRP A 31 -32.32 -0.98 -5.90
N ALA A 32 -32.62 -1.61 -7.03
CA ALA A 32 -33.41 -2.84 -7.07
C ALA A 32 -32.67 -4.01 -6.39
N GLN A 33 -31.37 -4.16 -6.68
CA GLN A 33 -30.55 -5.23 -6.09
C GLN A 33 -30.35 -5.01 -4.58
N SER A 34 -30.19 -3.77 -4.12
CA SER A 34 -30.08 -3.46 -2.69
C SER A 34 -31.36 -3.80 -1.93
N LEU A 35 -32.54 -3.43 -2.47
CA LEU A 35 -33.83 -3.76 -1.86
C LEU A 35 -34.14 -5.26 -1.88
N SER A 36 -33.71 -5.96 -2.94
CA SER A 36 -33.80 -7.42 -3.06
C SER A 36 -32.91 -8.14 -2.04
N LEU A 37 -31.68 -7.65 -1.85
CA LEU A 37 -30.75 -8.17 -0.85
C LEU A 37 -31.30 -7.93 0.56
N ALA A 38 -31.83 -6.73 0.83
CA ALA A 38 -32.41 -6.39 2.12
C ALA A 38 -33.54 -7.35 2.52
N ALA A 39 -34.42 -7.71 1.58
CA ALA A 39 -35.47 -8.70 1.79
C ALA A 39 -34.88 -10.09 2.13
N GLY A 40 -33.81 -10.47 1.43
CA GLY A 40 -33.06 -11.69 1.66
C GLY A 40 -32.44 -11.82 3.03
N LEU A 41 -31.84 -10.73 3.52
CA LEU A 41 -31.25 -10.63 4.85
C LEU A 41 -32.33 -10.75 5.94
N GLN A 42 -33.44 -10.02 5.79
CA GLN A 42 -34.58 -10.09 6.73
C GLN A 42 -35.22 -11.48 6.77
N ALA A 43 -35.43 -12.11 5.59
CA ALA A 43 -36.02 -13.44 5.50
C ALA A 43 -35.19 -14.53 6.20
N ARG A 44 -33.87 -14.33 6.28
CA ARG A 44 -32.94 -15.24 6.96
C ARG A 44 -32.65 -14.86 8.42
N GLY A 45 -33.20 -13.74 8.89
CA GLY A 45 -32.95 -13.24 10.24
C GLY A 45 -31.49 -12.84 10.49
N ILE A 46 -30.74 -12.48 9.45
CA ILE A 46 -29.36 -12.00 9.58
C ILE A 46 -29.39 -10.60 10.22
N GLN A 47 -28.59 -10.38 11.26
CA GLN A 47 -28.49 -9.10 11.97
C GLN A 47 -27.09 -8.49 11.88
N ARG A 48 -26.06 -9.32 11.69
CA ARG A 48 -24.65 -8.92 11.60
C ARG A 48 -24.00 -9.56 10.39
N LEU A 49 -23.44 -8.74 9.51
CA LEU A 49 -22.90 -9.18 8.22
C LEU A 49 -21.44 -8.77 8.06
N ALA A 50 -20.55 -9.74 7.82
CA ALA A 50 -19.20 -9.44 7.34
C ALA A 50 -19.22 -9.28 5.81
N VAL A 51 -18.64 -8.21 5.29
CA VAL A 51 -18.59 -7.95 3.84
C VAL A 51 -17.16 -7.66 3.40
N TYR A 52 -16.63 -8.49 2.50
CA TYR A 52 -15.36 -8.26 1.82
C TYR A 52 -15.54 -8.52 0.32
N LEU A 53 -15.89 -7.49 -0.44
CA LEU A 53 -16.06 -7.58 -1.89
C LEU A 53 -15.01 -6.69 -2.58
N GLU A 54 -14.25 -7.26 -3.50
CA GLU A 54 -13.26 -6.52 -4.30
C GLU A 54 -13.92 -5.56 -5.30
N ASP A 55 -15.18 -5.82 -5.61
CA ASP A 55 -16.01 -5.04 -6.52
C ASP A 55 -16.76 -3.95 -5.75
N ALA A 56 -16.41 -2.68 -6.00
CA ALA A 56 -17.01 -1.54 -5.34
C ALA A 56 -18.52 -1.38 -5.62
N GLY A 57 -19.01 -1.84 -6.76
CA GLY A 57 -20.44 -1.81 -7.11
C GLY A 57 -21.22 -2.85 -6.30
N LEU A 58 -20.70 -4.07 -6.18
CA LEU A 58 -21.30 -5.11 -5.34
C LEU A 58 -21.22 -4.74 -3.85
N LEU A 59 -20.12 -4.13 -3.43
CA LEU A 59 -19.99 -3.59 -2.07
C LEU A 59 -21.07 -2.54 -1.81
N ALA A 60 -21.31 -1.61 -2.74
CA ALA A 60 -22.38 -0.61 -2.58
C ALA A 60 -23.76 -1.27 -2.41
N ILE A 61 -24.06 -2.32 -3.18
CA ILE A 61 -25.31 -3.10 -3.04
C ILE A 61 -25.39 -3.76 -1.67
N ALA A 62 -24.30 -4.39 -1.23
CA ALA A 62 -24.22 -5.08 0.06
C ALA A 62 -24.46 -4.11 1.23
N LEU A 63 -23.81 -2.94 1.21
CA LEU A 63 -23.95 -1.91 2.23
C LEU A 63 -25.37 -1.36 2.28
N LEU A 64 -25.90 -0.90 1.15
CA LEU A 64 -27.24 -0.32 1.07
C LEU A 64 -28.32 -1.34 1.43
N GLY A 65 -28.19 -2.60 0.98
CA GLY A 65 -29.11 -3.68 1.33
C GLY A 65 -29.08 -4.03 2.81
N ALA A 66 -27.89 -4.12 3.42
CA ALA A 66 -27.74 -4.36 4.85
C ALA A 66 -28.34 -3.23 5.69
N TRP A 67 -27.99 -1.97 5.39
CA TRP A 67 -28.54 -0.81 6.11
C TRP A 67 -30.06 -0.69 5.93
N ARG A 68 -30.58 -0.96 4.73
CA ARG A 68 -32.04 -1.02 4.52
C ARG A 68 -32.71 -2.09 5.37
N ALA A 69 -32.05 -3.23 5.57
CA ALA A 69 -32.56 -4.32 6.39
C ALA A 69 -32.40 -4.06 7.90
N GLY A 70 -31.66 -3.03 8.32
CA GLY A 70 -31.28 -2.78 9.72
C GLY A 70 -30.17 -3.72 10.22
N VAL A 71 -29.32 -4.20 9.31
CA VAL A 71 -28.21 -5.12 9.59
C VAL A 71 -26.92 -4.34 9.80
N SER A 72 -26.22 -4.66 10.90
CA SER A 72 -24.89 -4.13 11.21
C SER A 72 -23.85 -4.72 10.27
N VAL A 73 -22.98 -3.87 9.69
CA VAL A 73 -21.96 -4.33 8.75
C VAL A 73 -20.57 -4.27 9.36
N LEU A 74 -19.81 -5.36 9.23
CA LEU A 74 -18.39 -5.44 9.52
C LEU A 74 -17.59 -5.49 8.20
N LEU A 75 -16.67 -4.56 8.00
CA LEU A 75 -15.69 -4.57 6.91
C LEU A 75 -14.33 -5.04 7.46
N PRO A 76 -13.98 -6.33 7.29
CA PRO A 76 -12.67 -6.83 7.69
C PRO A 76 -11.57 -6.27 6.78
N ALA A 77 -10.35 -6.21 7.31
CA ALA A 77 -9.20 -5.69 6.57
C ALA A 77 -8.72 -6.62 5.45
N ASP A 78 -8.95 -7.92 5.60
CA ASP A 78 -8.56 -9.00 4.70
C ASP A 78 -9.42 -10.25 4.95
N LEU A 79 -9.22 -11.28 4.13
CA LEU A 79 -9.88 -12.58 4.24
C LEU A 79 -8.94 -13.69 4.76
N GLN A 80 -7.84 -13.35 5.43
CA GLN A 80 -6.93 -14.36 5.94
C GLN A 80 -7.63 -15.28 6.96
N PRO A 81 -7.23 -16.57 7.06
CA PRO A 81 -7.88 -17.53 7.96
C PRO A 81 -7.99 -17.03 9.41
N GLN A 82 -6.97 -16.32 9.90
CA GLN A 82 -6.94 -15.75 11.25
C GLN A 82 -7.97 -14.62 11.42
N THR A 83 -8.12 -13.76 10.41
CA THR A 83 -9.14 -12.70 10.39
C THR A 83 -10.53 -13.29 10.36
N ARG A 84 -10.77 -14.32 9.52
CA ARG A 84 -12.07 -15.02 9.48
C ARG A 84 -12.40 -15.66 10.82
N GLN A 85 -11.49 -16.48 11.36
CA GLN A 85 -11.67 -17.14 12.65
C GLN A 85 -11.97 -16.14 13.78
N ARG A 86 -11.31 -14.97 13.77
CA ARG A 86 -11.51 -13.93 14.79
C ARG A 86 -12.93 -13.35 14.78
N TRP A 87 -13.52 -13.20 13.60
CA TRP A 87 -14.82 -12.53 13.45
C TRP A 87 -15.98 -13.49 13.23
N ASP A 88 -15.72 -14.79 13.10
CA ASP A 88 -16.73 -15.80 12.78
C ASP A 88 -17.87 -15.84 13.82
N GLU A 89 -17.55 -15.73 15.11
CA GLU A 89 -18.55 -15.68 16.18
C GLU A 89 -19.25 -14.31 16.29
N ALA A 90 -18.69 -13.28 15.65
CA ALA A 90 -19.18 -11.90 15.71
C ALA A 90 -20.19 -11.56 14.61
N VAL A 91 -20.35 -12.41 13.59
CA VAL A 91 -21.24 -12.19 12.45
C VAL A 91 -22.13 -13.41 12.19
N ASP A 92 -23.27 -13.20 11.54
CA ASP A 92 -24.21 -14.27 11.21
C ASP A 92 -23.97 -14.82 9.80
N ALA A 93 -23.36 -14.02 8.92
CA ALA A 93 -23.04 -14.37 7.55
C ALA A 93 -21.85 -13.58 7.00
N TRP A 94 -21.25 -14.12 5.94
CA TRP A 94 -20.16 -13.51 5.18
C TRP A 94 -20.57 -13.31 3.72
N LEU A 95 -20.29 -12.13 3.15
CA LEU A 95 -20.33 -11.87 1.72
C LEU A 95 -18.91 -11.61 1.22
N THR A 96 -18.40 -12.52 0.40
CA THR A 96 -17.03 -12.50 -0.10
C THR A 96 -16.92 -12.50 -1.62
N GLU A 97 -17.97 -12.94 -2.30
CA GLU A 97 -18.05 -12.97 -3.76
C GLU A 97 -19.47 -12.65 -4.25
N ALA A 98 -19.63 -12.47 -5.56
CA ALA A 98 -20.91 -12.11 -6.17
C ALA A 98 -21.99 -13.17 -5.94
N THR A 99 -21.60 -14.45 -5.97
CA THR A 99 -22.52 -15.58 -5.82
C THR A 99 -23.17 -15.60 -4.44
N ASP A 100 -22.48 -15.11 -3.40
CA ASP A 100 -23.05 -14.98 -2.05
C ASP A 100 -24.29 -14.06 -2.05
N LEU A 101 -24.25 -12.94 -2.81
CA LEU A 101 -25.39 -12.03 -2.95
C LEU A 101 -26.54 -12.71 -3.72
N ASP A 102 -26.22 -13.44 -4.79
CA ASP A 102 -27.21 -14.13 -5.62
C ASP A 102 -28.07 -15.12 -4.81
N THR A 103 -27.47 -15.80 -3.83
CA THR A 103 -28.21 -16.70 -2.94
C THR A 103 -29.19 -15.96 -2.04
N LEU A 104 -28.91 -14.69 -1.72
CA LEU A 104 -29.69 -13.91 -0.78
C LEU A 104 -30.86 -13.19 -1.43
N TYR A 105 -30.79 -12.83 -2.72
CA TYR A 105 -31.84 -12.07 -3.39
C TYR A 105 -33.24 -12.66 -3.22
N GLN A 106 -34.19 -11.78 -2.89
CA GLN A 106 -35.62 -12.07 -2.75
C GLN A 106 -36.46 -10.99 -3.44
N ALA A 107 -37.79 -11.12 -3.39
CA ALA A 107 -38.68 -10.05 -3.82
C ALA A 107 -38.33 -8.74 -3.06
N PRO A 108 -38.07 -7.61 -3.77
CA PRO A 108 -37.55 -6.40 -3.14
C PRO A 108 -38.44 -5.85 -2.01
N LEU A 109 -37.82 -5.35 -0.94
CA LEU A 109 -38.53 -4.57 0.08
C LEU A 109 -39.07 -3.26 -0.50
N THR A 110 -40.04 -2.67 0.18
CA THR A 110 -40.48 -1.31 -0.12
C THR A 110 -39.33 -0.31 0.07
N ALA A 111 -39.17 0.60 -0.87
CA ALA A 111 -38.24 1.72 -0.77
C ALA A 111 -38.47 2.54 0.51
N ALA A 112 -37.40 2.97 1.14
CA ALA A 112 -37.41 3.81 2.33
C ALA A 112 -36.08 4.56 2.44
N ALA A 113 -36.11 5.69 3.14
CA ALA A 113 -34.88 6.36 3.53
C ALA A 113 -34.08 5.48 4.49
N LEU A 114 -32.75 5.56 4.43
CA LEU A 114 -31.90 4.89 5.41
C LEU A 114 -31.95 5.64 6.74
N ASP A 115 -31.97 4.90 7.84
CA ASP A 115 -31.85 5.47 9.18
C ASP A 115 -30.37 5.69 9.51
N LEU A 116 -29.96 6.96 9.57
CA LEU A 116 -28.57 7.34 9.79
C LEU A 116 -28.07 7.05 11.22
N ASP A 117 -28.97 6.90 12.19
CA ASP A 117 -28.63 6.68 13.60
C ASP A 117 -28.71 5.22 14.00
N ALA A 118 -29.63 4.46 13.41
CA ALA A 118 -29.80 3.04 13.70
C ALA A 118 -28.80 2.13 12.96
N CYS A 119 -28.30 2.56 11.80
CA CYS A 119 -27.38 1.76 10.99
C CYS A 119 -25.91 2.02 11.39
N ASP A 120 -25.18 0.94 11.66
CA ASP A 120 -23.78 0.95 12.02
C ASP A 120 -22.88 0.22 11.02
N LEU A 121 -21.63 0.69 10.96
CA LEU A 121 -20.54 0.15 10.17
C LEU A 121 -19.30 0.01 11.06
N SER A 122 -18.73 -1.18 11.08
CA SER A 122 -17.48 -1.48 11.77
C SER A 122 -16.34 -1.68 10.78
N LEU A 123 -15.26 -0.93 10.94
CA LEU A 123 -14.05 -1.04 10.12
C LEU A 123 -12.93 -1.69 10.93
N CYS A 124 -12.22 -2.66 10.35
CA CYS A 124 -11.05 -3.26 10.97
C CYS A 124 -9.76 -2.56 10.52
N THR A 125 -8.92 -2.15 11.48
CA THR A 125 -7.61 -1.54 11.22
C THR A 125 -6.49 -2.34 11.85
N SER A 126 -5.30 -2.36 11.25
CA SER A 126 -4.11 -2.89 11.94
C SER A 126 -3.70 -1.92 13.04
N GLY A 127 -3.90 -2.31 14.31
CA GLY A 127 -3.48 -1.50 15.45
C GLY A 127 -1.96 -1.33 15.52
N SER A 128 -1.50 -0.26 16.18
CA SER A 128 -0.05 -0.03 16.45
C SER A 128 0.55 -1.13 17.34
N SER A 129 -0.28 -1.86 18.08
CA SER A 129 0.07 -3.02 18.91
C SER A 129 0.16 -4.34 18.13
N GLY A 130 -0.14 -4.35 16.82
CA GLY A 130 -0.16 -5.56 16.00
C GLY A 130 -1.49 -6.31 16.00
N GLU A 131 -2.41 -6.02 16.94
CA GLU A 131 -3.76 -6.57 16.92
C GLU A 131 -4.73 -5.70 16.10
N PRO A 132 -5.53 -6.29 15.19
CA PRO A 132 -6.60 -5.58 14.51
C PRO A 132 -7.61 -4.94 15.47
N LYS A 133 -7.82 -3.62 15.37
CA LYS A 133 -8.79 -2.83 16.14
C LYS A 133 -10.07 -2.64 15.31
N ARG A 134 -11.23 -2.91 15.91
CA ARG A 134 -12.57 -2.61 15.37
C ARG A 134 -12.92 -1.15 15.68
N ILE A 135 -13.31 -0.40 14.65
CA ILE A 135 -13.76 1.00 14.74
C ILE A 135 -15.21 1.07 14.30
N ASP A 136 -16.10 1.44 15.21
CA ASP A 136 -17.53 1.56 14.93
C ASP A 136 -17.87 2.99 14.49
N LYS A 137 -18.70 3.12 13.46
CA LYS A 137 -19.23 4.38 12.94
C LYS A 137 -20.71 4.24 12.64
N THR A 138 -21.48 5.29 12.93
CA THR A 138 -22.84 5.43 12.46
C THR A 138 -22.87 5.92 11.02
N LEU A 139 -23.98 5.69 10.33
CA LEU A 139 -24.19 6.25 8.99
C LEU A 139 -24.19 7.78 8.98
N ARG A 140 -24.67 8.41 10.05
CA ARG A 140 -24.61 9.88 10.22
C ARG A 140 -23.18 10.41 10.11
N GLN A 141 -22.22 9.76 10.76
CA GLN A 141 -20.81 10.16 10.69
C GLN A 141 -20.26 10.11 9.25
N LEU A 142 -20.61 9.05 8.49
CA LEU A 142 -20.20 8.89 7.10
C LEU A 142 -20.91 9.89 6.17
N ALA A 143 -22.20 10.13 6.39
CA ALA A 143 -22.98 11.10 5.63
C ALA A 143 -22.42 12.53 5.78
N ASN A 144 -22.11 12.93 7.01
CA ASN A 144 -21.50 14.23 7.31
C ASN A 144 -20.16 14.39 6.58
N GLU A 145 -19.32 13.35 6.56
CA GLU A 145 -18.04 13.40 5.85
C GLU A 145 -18.24 13.49 4.33
N VAL A 146 -19.15 12.71 3.76
CA VAL A 146 -19.48 12.77 2.32
C VAL A 146 -19.99 14.16 1.90
N GLU A 147 -20.84 14.80 2.70
CA GLU A 147 -21.32 16.17 2.44
C GLU A 147 -20.16 17.19 2.49
N ALA A 148 -19.23 17.03 3.43
CA ALA A 148 -18.04 17.87 3.53
C ALA A 148 -17.09 17.70 2.34
N LEU A 149 -16.85 16.46 1.90
CA LEU A 149 -16.05 16.15 0.70
C LEU A 149 -16.67 16.78 -0.55
N GLU A 150 -17.98 16.70 -0.72
CA GLU A 150 -18.69 17.31 -1.84
C GLU A 150 -18.60 18.84 -1.81
N THR A 151 -18.69 19.44 -0.63
CA THR A 151 -18.55 20.89 -0.46
C THR A 151 -17.13 21.37 -0.82
N LEU A 152 -16.10 20.62 -0.41
CA LEU A 152 -14.70 20.97 -0.64
C LEU A 152 -14.26 20.80 -2.10
N TRP A 153 -14.64 19.69 -2.74
CA TRP A 153 -14.05 19.27 -4.02
C TRP A 153 -15.06 18.91 -5.10
N GLY A 154 -16.35 18.83 -4.78
CA GLY A 154 -17.40 18.53 -5.75
C GLY A 154 -17.44 19.47 -6.96
N PRO A 155 -17.34 20.79 -6.78
CA PRO A 155 -17.30 21.76 -7.88
C PRO A 155 -16.16 21.53 -8.89
N ASP A 156 -14.99 21.08 -8.41
CA ASP A 156 -13.82 20.83 -9.25
C ASP A 156 -13.96 19.51 -10.04
N LEU A 157 -14.50 18.48 -9.38
CA LEU A 157 -14.67 17.16 -9.98
C LEU A 157 -15.76 17.14 -11.05
N LYS A 158 -16.86 17.87 -10.85
CA LYS A 158 -18.06 17.83 -11.71
C LYS A 158 -18.55 16.39 -11.91
N ASP A 159 -18.50 15.88 -13.14
CA ASP A 159 -18.90 14.54 -13.59
C ASP A 159 -17.71 13.57 -13.77
N ALA A 160 -16.53 13.89 -13.24
CA ALA A 160 -15.35 13.05 -13.36
C ALA A 160 -15.58 11.62 -12.84
N CYS A 161 -15.16 10.63 -13.63
CA CYS A 161 -15.13 9.23 -13.20
C CYS A 161 -14.07 9.03 -12.11
N ILE A 162 -14.44 8.37 -11.02
CA ILE A 162 -13.50 8.06 -9.93
C ILE A 162 -12.77 6.75 -10.22
N ILE A 163 -11.44 6.83 -10.24
CA ILE A 163 -10.53 5.70 -10.49
C ILE A 163 -9.62 5.57 -9.28
N GLY A 164 -9.54 4.38 -8.68
CA GLY A 164 -8.88 4.21 -7.38
C GLY A 164 -7.94 3.01 -7.29
N SER A 165 -6.81 3.21 -6.61
CA SER A 165 -5.84 2.15 -6.28
C SER A 165 -5.92 1.66 -4.84
N VAL A 166 -6.83 2.21 -4.05
CA VAL A 166 -7.03 1.88 -2.64
C VAL A 166 -8.20 0.93 -2.45
N ALA A 167 -8.09 -0.01 -1.52
CA ALA A 167 -9.15 -0.97 -1.21
C ALA A 167 -10.35 -0.26 -0.55
N THR A 168 -11.56 -0.70 -0.88
CA THR A 168 -12.83 -0.12 -0.39
C THR A 168 -13.19 -0.54 1.03
N GLN A 169 -12.45 -1.49 1.61
CA GLN A 169 -12.56 -1.91 3.01
C GLN A 169 -11.91 -0.90 3.97
N HIS A 170 -11.16 0.08 3.46
CA HIS A 170 -10.58 1.16 4.26
C HIS A 170 -11.43 2.41 4.17
N ILE A 171 -11.49 3.19 5.26
CA ILE A 171 -12.31 4.41 5.33
C ILE A 171 -12.08 5.35 4.13
N TYR A 172 -10.82 5.56 3.73
CA TYR A 172 -10.46 6.39 2.59
C TYR A 172 -11.02 5.83 1.28
N GLY A 173 -10.83 4.54 1.02
CA GLY A 173 -11.35 3.91 -0.20
C GLY A 173 -12.88 3.83 -0.20
N LEU A 174 -13.51 3.52 0.94
CA LEU A 174 -14.95 3.49 1.10
C LEU A 174 -15.58 4.84 0.77
N LEU A 175 -15.08 5.91 1.39
CA LEU A 175 -15.61 7.26 1.18
C LEU A 175 -15.33 7.74 -0.25
N PHE A 176 -14.07 7.71 -0.70
CA PHE A 176 -13.69 8.37 -1.94
C PHE A 176 -14.04 7.56 -3.20
N ARG A 177 -14.08 6.22 -3.13
CA ARG A 177 -14.42 5.38 -4.29
C ARG A 177 -15.88 4.96 -4.34
N VAL A 178 -16.60 4.94 -3.21
CA VAL A 178 -17.96 4.39 -3.14
C VAL A 178 -18.96 5.44 -2.69
N LEU A 179 -18.95 5.83 -1.42
CA LEU A 179 -20.05 6.62 -0.84
C LEU A 179 -20.14 8.03 -1.42
N TRP A 180 -19.00 8.72 -1.53
CA TRP A 180 -18.95 10.08 -2.06
C TRP A 180 -19.37 10.16 -3.53
N PRO A 181 -18.75 9.40 -4.48
CA PRO A 181 -19.20 9.44 -5.87
C PRO A 181 -20.64 8.98 -6.04
N LEU A 182 -21.08 7.97 -5.27
CA LEU A 182 -22.46 7.51 -5.31
C LEU A 182 -23.45 8.61 -4.92
N CYS A 183 -23.20 9.34 -3.84
CA CYS A 183 -24.03 10.46 -3.40
C CYS A 183 -23.97 11.62 -4.41
N ALA A 184 -22.78 11.98 -4.89
CA ALA A 184 -22.59 13.08 -5.84
C ALA A 184 -23.11 12.78 -7.26
N GLY A 185 -23.38 11.51 -7.58
CA GLY A 185 -23.82 11.09 -8.91
C GLY A 185 -22.69 11.03 -9.92
N ARG A 186 -21.49 10.67 -9.46
CA ARG A 186 -20.31 10.40 -10.29
C ARG A 186 -20.18 8.89 -10.50
N THR A 187 -19.68 8.51 -11.67
CA THR A 187 -19.32 7.13 -11.92
C THR A 187 -18.02 6.75 -11.23
N PHE A 188 -17.86 5.47 -10.92
CA PHE A 188 -16.59 4.94 -10.41
C PHE A 188 -16.25 3.57 -11.00
N VAL A 189 -14.94 3.31 -11.11
CA VAL A 189 -14.40 2.01 -11.54
C VAL A 189 -14.54 1.00 -10.39
N ARG A 190 -15.10 -0.17 -10.70
CA ARG A 190 -15.48 -1.19 -9.72
C ARG A 190 -14.27 -1.82 -9.04
N LYS A 191 -13.28 -2.21 -9.83
CA LYS A 191 -12.07 -2.87 -9.32
C LYS A 191 -11.03 -1.88 -8.82
N GLN A 192 -10.29 -2.29 -7.80
CA GLN A 192 -9.09 -1.59 -7.37
C GLN A 192 -7.97 -1.79 -8.40
N LEU A 193 -7.33 -0.69 -8.81
CA LEU A 193 -6.23 -0.74 -9.79
C LEU A 193 -4.89 -0.51 -9.08
N ALA A 194 -4.21 -1.60 -8.72
CA ALA A 194 -3.01 -1.58 -7.89
C ALA A 194 -1.72 -1.19 -8.63
N PHE A 195 -1.77 -1.10 -9.97
CA PHE A 195 -0.62 -0.81 -10.83
C PHE A 195 -0.84 0.49 -11.62
N PRO A 196 0.19 1.33 -11.80
CA PRO A 196 0.09 2.55 -12.59
C PRO A 196 -0.42 2.33 -14.02
N GLU A 197 -0.03 1.23 -14.66
CA GLU A 197 -0.41 0.87 -16.03
C GLU A 197 -1.91 0.59 -16.16
N ASP A 198 -2.50 -0.12 -15.19
CA ASP A 198 -3.93 -0.39 -15.14
C ASP A 198 -4.72 0.91 -14.92
N LEU A 199 -4.23 1.74 -14.00
CA LEU A 199 -4.86 3.03 -13.69
C LEU A 199 -4.81 3.98 -14.90
N GLN A 200 -3.71 3.98 -15.66
CA GLN A 200 -3.62 4.68 -16.94
C GLN A 200 -4.63 4.14 -17.96
N ARG A 201 -4.71 2.81 -18.13
CA ARG A 201 -5.64 2.20 -19.08
C ARG A 201 -7.07 2.66 -18.81
N ALA A 202 -7.55 2.56 -17.57
CA ALA A 202 -8.88 3.02 -17.19
C ALA A 202 -9.05 4.54 -17.36
N SER A 203 -8.02 5.33 -17.04
CA SER A 203 -8.09 6.80 -17.19
C SER A 203 -8.32 7.23 -18.64
N ARG A 204 -7.74 6.52 -19.60
CA ARG A 204 -7.86 6.83 -21.04
C ARG A 204 -9.26 6.56 -21.62
N GLU A 205 -10.09 5.83 -20.91
CA GLU A 205 -11.48 5.53 -21.31
C GLU A 205 -12.46 6.65 -20.91
N HIS A 206 -11.98 7.64 -20.15
CA HIS A 206 -12.79 8.71 -19.60
C HIS A 206 -12.28 10.08 -20.01
N ALA A 207 -13.18 10.93 -20.51
CA ALA A 207 -12.84 12.31 -20.87
C ALA A 207 -12.47 13.16 -19.64
N ARG A 208 -13.07 12.86 -18.48
CA ARG A 208 -12.80 13.49 -17.18
C ARG A 208 -12.74 12.41 -16.12
N PHE A 209 -11.66 12.40 -15.34
CA PHE A 209 -11.48 11.44 -14.26
C PHE A 209 -10.72 12.05 -13.09
N ALA A 210 -10.82 11.42 -11.92
CA ALA A 210 -10.04 11.77 -10.75
C ALA A 210 -9.43 10.51 -10.14
N TRP A 211 -8.25 10.66 -9.55
CA TRP A 211 -7.52 9.56 -8.94
C TRP A 211 -7.67 9.54 -7.43
N VAL A 212 -7.98 8.37 -6.89
CA VAL A 212 -7.99 8.09 -5.45
C VAL A 212 -6.88 7.08 -5.18
N ALA A 213 -5.68 7.59 -4.89
CA ALA A 213 -4.47 6.77 -4.88
C ALA A 213 -3.79 6.73 -3.50
N SER A 214 -3.01 5.68 -3.26
CA SER A 214 -2.06 5.64 -2.13
C SER A 214 -0.74 6.32 -2.51
N PRO A 215 0.01 6.87 -1.54
CA PRO A 215 1.36 7.41 -1.78
C PRO A 215 2.30 6.40 -2.45
N ALA A 216 2.16 5.12 -2.12
CA ALA A 216 2.97 4.04 -2.68
C ALA A 216 2.77 3.87 -4.19
N LEU A 217 1.52 3.96 -4.67
CA LEU A 217 1.24 3.92 -6.11
C LEU A 217 1.78 5.17 -6.81
N LEU A 218 1.49 6.35 -6.25
CA LEU A 218 1.91 7.63 -6.83
C LEU A 218 3.43 7.74 -7.00
N LYS A 219 4.19 7.25 -6.02
CA LYS A 219 5.66 7.19 -6.08
C LYS A 219 6.18 6.29 -7.21
N ARG A 220 5.42 5.26 -7.60
CA ARG A 220 5.81 4.30 -8.64
C ARG A 220 5.44 4.77 -10.05
N MET A 221 4.72 5.87 -10.20
CA MET A 221 4.39 6.42 -11.51
C MET A 221 5.64 6.97 -12.19
N GLY A 222 6.11 6.28 -13.23
CA GLY A 222 7.36 6.58 -13.93
C GLY A 222 7.16 7.27 -15.29
N ASP A 223 8.28 7.46 -16.00
CA ASP A 223 8.29 8.02 -17.35
C ASP A 223 7.65 7.11 -18.42
N ASN A 224 7.38 5.85 -18.09
CA ASN A 224 6.75 4.87 -18.97
C ASN A 224 5.25 5.10 -19.22
N LEU A 225 4.63 6.04 -18.50
CA LEU A 225 3.23 6.39 -18.65
C LEU A 225 3.00 7.45 -19.75
N ASP A 226 1.83 7.40 -20.38
CA ASP A 226 1.33 8.36 -21.36
C ASP A 226 0.81 9.62 -20.65
N TRP A 227 1.73 10.43 -20.13
CA TRP A 227 1.42 11.66 -19.40
C TRP A 227 0.55 12.66 -20.18
N PRO A 228 0.71 12.85 -21.51
CA PRO A 228 -0.21 13.66 -22.29
C PRO A 228 -1.67 13.18 -22.23
N ALA A 229 -1.91 11.87 -22.24
CA ALA A 229 -3.27 11.34 -22.07
C ALA A 229 -3.79 11.51 -20.63
N LEU A 230 -2.90 11.48 -19.64
CA LEU A 230 -3.24 11.58 -18.22
C LEU A 230 -3.42 13.03 -17.72
N SER A 231 -2.99 14.02 -18.49
CA SER A 231 -3.04 15.43 -18.07
C SER A 231 -4.46 15.99 -17.90
N GLN A 232 -5.48 15.26 -18.37
CA GLN A 232 -6.90 15.61 -18.20
C GLN A 232 -7.47 15.26 -16.81
N VAL A 233 -6.64 14.71 -15.93
CA VAL A 233 -7.03 14.39 -14.55
C VAL A 233 -7.56 15.64 -13.84
N SER A 234 -8.79 15.55 -13.33
CA SER A 234 -9.45 16.67 -12.66
C SER A 234 -8.87 16.93 -11.27
N ARG A 235 -8.50 15.86 -10.55
CA ARG A 235 -7.83 15.93 -9.25
C ARG A 235 -7.13 14.61 -8.92
N VAL A 236 -6.00 14.69 -8.24
CA VAL A 236 -5.30 13.54 -7.64
C VAL A 236 -5.42 13.61 -6.12
N PHE A 237 -6.04 12.61 -5.50
CA PHE A 237 -6.12 12.47 -4.04
C PHE A 237 -5.13 11.43 -3.55
N SER A 238 -4.47 11.73 -2.43
CA SER A 238 -3.55 10.83 -1.74
C SER A 238 -3.86 10.75 -0.25
N SER A 239 -3.95 9.53 0.30
CA SER A 239 -4.09 9.33 1.74
C SER A 239 -3.54 7.97 2.17
N GLY A 240 -3.46 7.75 3.49
CA GLY A 240 -2.95 6.51 4.11
C GLY A 240 -1.49 6.57 4.55
N GLY A 241 -0.74 7.59 4.10
CA GLY A 241 0.63 7.89 4.49
C GLY A 241 1.09 9.23 3.94
N ALA A 242 2.31 9.66 4.29
CA ALA A 242 2.90 10.86 3.73
C ALA A 242 3.36 10.60 2.28
N LEU A 243 3.03 11.51 1.35
CA LEU A 243 3.59 11.49 0.01
C LEU A 243 4.97 12.16 0.02
N PRO A 244 6.05 11.48 -0.45
CA PRO A 244 7.36 12.11 -0.55
C PRO A 244 7.32 13.37 -1.41
N VAL A 245 8.08 14.39 -1.01
CA VAL A 245 8.08 15.70 -1.69
C VAL A 245 8.55 15.57 -3.13
N GLU A 246 9.52 14.69 -3.41
CA GLU A 246 10.02 14.42 -4.75
C GLU A 246 8.95 13.77 -5.64
N ALA A 247 8.16 12.85 -5.08
CA ALA A 247 7.07 12.21 -5.81
C ALA A 247 5.93 13.20 -6.10
N ALA A 248 5.56 14.03 -5.12
CA ALA A 248 4.59 15.10 -5.29
C ALA A 248 5.03 16.12 -6.34
N GLY A 249 6.32 16.50 -6.32
CA GLY A 249 6.93 17.42 -7.29
C GLY A 249 6.95 16.84 -8.70
N SER A 250 7.32 15.57 -8.86
CA SER A 250 7.29 14.92 -10.18
C SER A 250 5.87 14.88 -10.76
N LEU A 251 4.85 14.63 -9.93
CA LEU A 251 3.46 14.69 -10.37
C LEU A 251 3.02 16.10 -10.74
N TYR A 252 3.47 17.12 -10.00
CA TYR A 252 3.23 18.52 -10.37
C TYR A 252 3.84 18.85 -11.74
N ASP A 253 5.08 18.46 -12.00
CA ASP A 253 5.74 18.73 -13.28
C ASP A 253 4.99 18.07 -14.46
N ARG A 254 4.42 16.88 -14.24
CA ARG A 254 3.75 16.09 -15.28
C ARG A 254 2.28 16.46 -15.49
N LEU A 255 1.56 16.76 -14.41
CA LEU A 255 0.11 17.00 -14.42
C LEU A 255 -0.27 18.47 -14.24
N GLN A 256 0.72 19.33 -13.96
CA GLN A 256 0.55 20.75 -13.66
C GLN A 256 -0.41 21.00 -12.48
N GLN A 257 -0.48 20.05 -11.54
CA GLN A 257 -1.26 20.14 -10.32
C GLN A 257 -0.59 19.34 -9.19
N TRP A 258 -0.66 19.89 -7.97
CA TRP A 258 -0.20 19.16 -6.79
C TRP A 258 -1.24 18.13 -6.37
N PRO A 259 -0.82 16.89 -6.04
CA PRO A 259 -1.69 15.95 -5.36
C PRO A 259 -2.29 16.57 -4.08
N THR A 260 -3.57 16.33 -3.87
CA THR A 260 -4.29 16.70 -2.65
C THR A 260 -4.07 15.59 -1.63
N GLU A 261 -3.15 15.81 -0.70
CA GLU A 261 -2.92 14.90 0.42
C GLU A 261 -4.00 15.10 1.48
N ILE A 262 -4.57 14.02 1.99
CA ILE A 262 -5.61 14.01 3.02
C ILE A 262 -5.06 13.30 4.26
N LEU A 263 -5.09 14.01 5.38
CA LEU A 263 -4.76 13.48 6.70
C LEU A 263 -6.04 12.97 7.37
N GLY A 264 -5.96 11.78 7.95
CA GLY A 264 -7.05 11.18 8.70
C GLY A 264 -6.73 9.77 9.15
N SER A 265 -7.60 9.21 9.98
CA SER A 265 -7.57 7.81 10.39
C SER A 265 -8.96 7.18 10.24
N SER A 266 -9.06 5.87 10.48
CA SER A 266 -10.37 5.21 10.53
C SER A 266 -11.23 5.72 11.69
N GLU A 267 -10.62 6.12 12.80
CA GLU A 267 -11.32 6.77 13.92
C GLU A 267 -11.90 8.13 13.51
N THR A 268 -11.06 9.00 12.95
CA THR A 268 -11.41 10.42 12.77
C THR A 268 -12.13 10.74 11.46
N GLY A 269 -12.02 9.88 10.44
CA GLY A 269 -12.24 10.31 9.06
C GLY A 269 -11.14 11.26 8.58
N GLY A 270 -11.34 11.91 7.45
CA GLY A 270 -10.49 13.00 6.95
C GLY A 270 -10.60 14.25 7.83
N ILE A 271 -9.46 14.74 8.31
CA ILE A 271 -9.42 15.88 9.26
C ILE A 271 -8.78 17.12 8.68
N ALA A 272 -7.87 16.94 7.72
CA ALA A 272 -7.13 18.02 7.11
C ALA A 272 -6.63 17.61 5.73
N TRP A 273 -6.26 18.59 4.92
CA TRP A 273 -5.64 18.36 3.62
C TRP A 273 -4.51 19.35 3.37
N ARG A 274 -3.66 19.05 2.39
CA ARG A 274 -2.65 19.97 1.87
C ARG A 274 -2.34 19.69 0.41
N GLN A 275 -1.59 20.60 -0.20
CA GLN A 275 -0.99 20.44 -1.51
C GLN A 275 0.48 20.88 -1.45
N GLY A 276 1.38 20.00 -1.88
CA GLY A 276 2.83 20.25 -1.82
C GLY A 276 3.33 20.48 -0.39
N ALA A 277 4.29 21.39 -0.23
CA ALA A 277 4.93 21.69 1.06
C ALA A 277 4.12 22.66 1.95
N GLN A 278 2.85 22.94 1.62
CA GLN A 278 2.02 23.84 2.42
C GLN A 278 1.66 23.21 3.78
N PRO A 279 1.45 24.03 4.83
CA PRO A 279 0.89 23.57 6.09
C PRO A 279 -0.47 22.87 5.88
N TRP A 280 -0.79 21.92 6.75
CA TRP A 280 -2.06 21.22 6.74
C TRP A 280 -3.21 22.18 7.06
N GLN A 281 -4.25 22.13 6.25
CA GLN A 281 -5.47 22.88 6.42
C GLN A 281 -6.57 21.97 6.96
N PRO A 282 -7.11 22.24 8.17
CA PRO A 282 -8.25 21.49 8.70
C PRO A 282 -9.46 21.57 7.77
N PHE A 283 -10.29 20.53 7.78
CA PHE A 283 -11.62 20.61 7.15
C PHE A 283 -12.47 21.64 7.91
N ALA A 284 -13.44 22.25 7.23
CA ALA A 284 -14.19 23.39 7.77
C ALA A 284 -14.83 23.11 9.14
N ASP A 285 -15.39 21.90 9.32
CA ASP A 285 -16.08 21.49 10.55
C ASP A 285 -15.19 20.69 11.52
N VAL A 286 -13.87 20.69 11.30
CA VAL A 286 -12.92 19.98 12.15
C VAL A 286 -12.21 20.96 13.08
N HIS A 287 -12.47 20.80 14.38
CA HIS A 287 -11.84 21.60 15.42
C HIS A 287 -10.63 20.86 15.98
N LEU A 288 -9.47 21.51 15.88
CA LEU A 288 -8.20 20.99 16.39
C LEU A 288 -7.80 21.73 17.66
N SER A 289 -7.35 20.96 18.66
CA SER A 289 -6.62 21.45 19.82
C SER A 289 -5.44 20.51 20.10
N GLN A 290 -4.64 20.80 21.14
CA GLN A 290 -3.51 19.94 21.52
C GLN A 290 -3.58 19.55 22.99
N ASP A 291 -3.06 18.38 23.34
CA ASP A 291 -2.80 17.99 24.73
C ASP A 291 -1.51 18.64 25.27
N ALA A 292 -1.11 18.26 26.49
CA ALA A 292 0.09 18.79 27.15
C ALA A 292 1.40 18.37 26.47
N ASP A 293 1.40 17.26 25.73
CA ASP A 293 2.55 16.73 25.00
C ASP A 293 2.59 17.22 23.54
N GLY A 294 1.60 18.03 23.12
CA GLY A 294 1.50 18.60 21.78
C GLY A 294 0.85 17.69 20.74
N ALA A 295 0.21 16.59 21.16
CA ALA A 295 -0.58 15.75 20.25
C ALA A 295 -1.96 16.33 19.99
N LEU A 296 -2.48 16.11 18.78
CA LEU A 296 -3.76 16.62 18.32
C LEU A 296 -4.94 15.98 19.08
N ARG A 297 -5.87 16.84 19.48
CA ARG A 297 -7.22 16.51 19.96
C ARG A 297 -8.23 17.03 18.96
N ILE A 298 -9.11 16.16 18.50
CA ILE A 298 -9.96 16.39 17.33
C ILE A 298 -11.42 16.29 17.76
N ALA A 299 -12.19 17.33 17.47
CA ALA A 299 -13.65 17.29 17.54
C ALA A 299 -14.19 17.57 16.13
N SER A 300 -15.10 16.71 15.66
CA SER A 300 -15.71 16.86 14.34
C SER A 300 -17.08 16.18 14.27
N PRO A 301 -17.94 16.54 13.30
CA PRO A 301 -19.17 15.82 13.00
C PRO A 301 -18.97 14.38 12.51
N TYR A 302 -17.73 13.95 12.30
CA TYR A 302 -17.37 12.60 11.86
C TYR A 302 -17.10 11.67 13.06
N LEU A 303 -17.15 12.22 14.26
CA LEU A 303 -17.02 11.52 15.54
C LEU A 303 -18.39 11.46 16.24
N PRO A 304 -18.56 10.59 17.26
CA PRO A 304 -19.75 10.62 18.10
C PRO A 304 -19.96 12.01 18.72
N GLU A 305 -21.21 12.40 18.91
CA GLU A 305 -21.53 13.72 19.47
C GLU A 305 -20.88 13.92 20.85
N GLY A 306 -20.21 15.06 21.03
CA GLY A 306 -19.49 15.39 22.27
C GLY A 306 -18.15 14.66 22.46
N HIS A 307 -17.79 13.73 21.57
CA HIS A 307 -16.50 13.03 21.62
C HIS A 307 -15.37 13.89 21.10
N VAL A 308 -14.22 13.83 21.78
CA VAL A 308 -12.96 14.42 21.32
C VAL A 308 -11.96 13.29 21.17
N GLU A 309 -11.57 13.00 19.94
CA GLU A 309 -10.59 11.95 19.64
C GLU A 309 -9.18 12.47 19.98
N GLN A 310 -8.52 11.79 20.91
CA GLN A 310 -7.12 12.01 21.23
C GLN A 310 -6.25 11.19 20.27
N THR A 311 -5.43 11.86 19.47
CA THR A 311 -4.47 11.17 18.60
C THR A 311 -3.10 11.09 19.26
N ALA A 312 -2.19 10.42 18.56
CA ALA A 312 -0.76 10.47 18.89
C ALA A 312 0.01 11.37 17.91
N ASP A 313 -0.67 12.13 17.05
CA ASP A 313 -0.02 12.97 16.04
C ASP A 313 0.40 14.28 16.68
N ALA A 314 1.70 14.44 16.92
CA ALA A 314 2.27 15.70 17.37
C ALA A 314 2.18 16.74 16.25
N ALA A 315 1.78 17.95 16.61
CA ALA A 315 1.62 19.03 15.65
C ALA A 315 2.16 20.37 16.18
N ARG A 316 2.32 21.33 15.28
CA ARG A 316 2.47 22.75 15.62
C ARG A 316 1.36 23.51 14.92
N ILE A 317 0.37 23.97 15.69
CA ILE A 317 -0.74 24.76 15.16
C ILE A 317 -0.32 26.23 15.05
N HIS A 318 -0.50 26.82 13.87
CA HIS A 318 -0.26 28.23 13.59
C HIS A 318 -1.45 29.09 14.01
N ALA A 319 -1.24 30.41 14.10
CA ALA A 319 -2.28 31.36 14.50
C ALA A 319 -3.48 31.41 13.53
N ASP A 320 -3.29 30.99 12.27
CA ASP A 320 -4.35 30.92 11.25
C ASP A 320 -5.12 29.58 11.26
N GLY A 321 -4.81 28.68 12.20
CA GLY A 321 -5.44 27.37 12.34
C GLY A 321 -4.85 26.27 11.46
N ARG A 322 -3.95 26.60 10.52
CA ARG A 322 -3.17 25.59 9.79
C ARG A 322 -2.11 24.99 10.70
N PHE A 323 -1.52 23.85 10.33
CA PHE A 323 -0.51 23.20 11.18
C PHE A 323 0.57 22.41 10.43
N GLU A 324 1.69 22.23 11.12
CA GLU A 324 2.75 21.29 10.73
C GLU A 324 2.59 19.99 11.52
N LEU A 325 2.72 18.83 10.87
CA LEU A 325 2.84 17.54 11.56
C LEU A 325 4.30 17.31 11.98
N LEU A 326 4.50 16.98 13.24
CA LEU A 326 5.81 16.71 13.85
C LEU A 326 6.08 15.20 14.01
N GLY A 327 5.13 14.35 13.60
CA GLY A 327 5.21 12.89 13.69
C GLY A 327 4.41 12.32 14.86
N ARG A 328 4.48 10.99 15.06
CA ARG A 328 3.67 10.29 16.06
C ARG A 328 4.37 10.06 17.40
N LEU A 329 3.72 10.43 18.50
CA LEU A 329 4.17 10.23 19.89
C LEU A 329 4.08 8.76 20.34
N ASP A 330 3.16 7.96 19.82
CA ASP A 330 3.01 6.54 20.22
C ASP A 330 4.06 5.64 19.57
N ARG A 331 4.81 6.14 18.59
CA ARG A 331 6.02 5.50 18.07
C ARG A 331 7.27 5.85 18.89
N ILE A 332 7.06 6.19 20.16
CA ILE A 332 8.09 6.31 21.17
C ILE A 332 8.31 4.95 21.82
N VAL A 333 9.52 4.42 21.69
CA VAL A 333 9.92 3.16 22.32
C VAL A 333 10.75 3.42 23.57
N LYS A 334 10.64 2.54 24.56
CA LYS A 334 11.46 2.60 25.78
C LYS A 334 12.67 1.69 25.62
N LEU A 335 13.88 2.26 25.64
CA LEU A 335 15.13 1.50 25.72
C LEU A 335 15.88 1.93 26.98
N GLU A 336 16.17 0.98 27.88
CA GLU A 336 16.90 1.23 29.15
C GLU A 336 16.37 2.49 29.87
N GLU A 337 15.05 2.54 30.08
CA GLU A 337 14.29 3.62 30.73
C GLU A 337 14.19 4.96 29.96
N LYS A 338 14.83 5.08 28.78
CA LYS A 338 14.74 6.28 27.93
C LYS A 338 13.67 6.14 26.85
N ARG A 339 12.88 7.20 26.68
CA ARG A 339 11.87 7.34 25.62
C ARG A 339 12.53 7.83 24.33
N ILE A 340 12.45 7.04 23.26
CA ILE A 340 13.04 7.35 21.95
C ILE A 340 11.94 7.45 20.91
N SER A 341 11.79 8.62 20.30
CA SER A 341 10.92 8.81 19.14
C SER A 341 11.56 8.17 17.90
N LEU A 342 10.98 7.06 17.43
CA LEU A 342 11.42 6.44 16.17
C LEU A 342 11.23 7.37 14.96
N PRO A 343 10.09 8.09 14.80
CA PRO A 343 9.91 9.02 13.68
C PRO A 343 10.98 10.12 13.61
N MET A 344 11.42 10.65 14.76
CA MET A 344 12.46 11.67 14.79
C MET A 344 13.79 11.15 14.23
N LEU A 345 14.19 9.94 14.61
CA LEU A 345 15.41 9.32 14.12
C LEU A 345 15.30 8.92 12.64
N GLU A 346 14.13 8.49 12.19
CA GLU A 346 13.85 8.23 10.78
C GLU A 346 14.02 9.51 9.96
N HIS A 347 13.45 10.62 10.43
CA HIS A 347 13.60 11.93 9.79
C HIS A 347 15.06 12.37 9.76
N ALA A 348 15.79 12.25 10.88
CA ALA A 348 17.22 12.57 10.95
C ALA A 348 18.05 11.70 9.99
N LEU A 349 17.73 10.42 9.81
CA LEU A 349 18.39 9.57 8.81
C LEU A 349 18.09 10.02 7.38
N MET A 350 16.84 10.37 7.08
CA MET A 350 16.41 10.83 5.75
C MET A 350 17.00 12.19 5.36
N THR A 351 17.59 12.95 6.29
CA THR A 351 18.34 14.18 5.93
C THR A 351 19.75 13.87 5.39
N HIS A 352 20.24 12.64 5.53
CA HIS A 352 21.53 12.24 5.00
C HIS A 352 21.42 11.90 3.49
N PRO A 353 22.31 12.41 2.61
CA PRO A 353 22.20 12.21 1.15
C PRO A 353 22.17 10.76 0.68
N TRP A 354 22.64 9.81 1.50
CA TRP A 354 22.67 8.38 1.20
C TRP A 354 21.36 7.63 1.46
N VAL A 355 20.41 8.24 2.15
CA VAL A 355 19.15 7.59 2.57
C VAL A 355 18.01 8.18 1.76
N ALA A 356 17.32 7.34 0.99
CA ALA A 356 16.09 7.72 0.32
C ALA A 356 14.88 7.52 1.24
N GLU A 357 14.81 6.39 1.92
CA GLU A 357 13.76 6.08 2.90
C GLU A 357 14.33 5.27 4.04
N THR A 358 13.69 5.37 5.20
CA THR A 358 14.02 4.50 6.33
C THR A 358 12.83 4.23 7.22
N ARG A 359 12.88 3.07 7.86
CA ARG A 359 11.95 2.68 8.91
C ARG A 359 12.73 2.03 10.05
N LEU A 360 12.53 2.54 11.26
CA LEU A 360 13.07 1.97 12.47
C LEU A 360 12.05 1.05 13.16
N GLY A 361 12.60 0.04 13.81
CA GLY A 361 11.85 -0.89 14.66
C GLY A 361 12.69 -1.32 15.85
N VAL A 362 12.06 -1.96 16.82
CA VAL A 362 12.74 -2.55 17.97
C VAL A 362 13.05 -4.00 17.66
N VAL A 363 14.28 -4.41 17.92
CA VAL A 363 14.74 -5.79 17.87
C VAL A 363 14.85 -6.29 19.30
N GLN A 364 13.99 -7.27 19.63
CA GLN A 364 13.98 -7.96 20.92
C GLN A 364 14.88 -9.19 20.84
N GLU A 365 16.14 -9.02 21.23
CA GLU A 365 17.11 -10.11 21.44
C GLU A 365 17.49 -10.15 22.94
N ASN A 366 18.74 -10.46 23.30
CA ASN A 366 19.21 -10.45 24.70
C ASN A 366 18.98 -9.11 25.42
N ARG A 367 18.99 -8.00 24.66
CA ARG A 367 18.58 -6.66 25.11
C ARG A 367 17.84 -5.97 23.96
N ALA A 368 16.78 -5.23 24.29
CA ALA A 368 16.06 -4.41 23.33
C ALA A 368 17.02 -3.41 22.67
N SER A 369 17.00 -3.35 21.34
CA SER A 369 17.82 -2.39 20.58
C SER A 369 17.11 -1.95 19.31
N LEU A 370 17.54 -0.85 18.69
CA LEU A 370 16.95 -0.42 17.43
C LEU A 370 17.55 -1.16 16.23
N GLY A 371 16.69 -1.42 15.25
CA GLY A 371 17.05 -1.83 13.91
C GLY A 371 16.53 -0.83 12.88
N ALA A 372 17.26 -0.70 11.77
CA ALA A 372 16.92 0.19 10.67
C ALA A 372 16.75 -0.59 9.36
N LEU A 373 15.58 -0.45 8.75
CA LEU A 373 15.35 -0.73 7.34
C LEU A 373 15.70 0.54 6.55
N VAL A 374 16.56 0.42 5.54
CA VAL A 374 17.08 1.57 4.79
C VAL A 374 16.98 1.29 3.31
N VAL A 375 16.36 2.22 2.58
CA VAL A 375 16.43 2.31 1.12
C VAL A 375 17.47 3.37 0.79
N LEU A 376 18.47 3.00 -0.02
CA LEU A 376 19.55 3.89 -0.38
C LEU A 376 19.16 4.79 -1.56
N SER A 377 19.59 6.04 -1.51
CA SER A 377 19.58 6.92 -2.69
C SER A 377 20.62 6.46 -3.71
N ALA A 378 20.67 7.12 -4.89
CA ALA A 378 21.71 6.87 -5.88
C ALA A 378 23.12 7.09 -5.30
N GLU A 379 23.31 8.15 -4.50
CA GLU A 379 24.56 8.43 -3.81
C GLU A 379 24.88 7.37 -2.74
N GLY A 380 23.88 6.93 -1.99
CA GLY A 380 24.03 5.87 -1.00
C GLY A 380 24.40 4.53 -1.63
N LEU A 381 23.80 4.20 -2.77
CA LEU A 381 24.14 3.00 -3.54
C LEU A 381 25.55 3.09 -4.13
N HIS A 382 25.96 4.27 -4.60
CA HIS A 382 27.33 4.52 -5.03
C HIS A 382 28.33 4.33 -3.88
N ALA A 383 28.03 4.88 -2.70
CA ALA A 383 28.84 4.70 -1.50
C ALA A 383 28.91 3.22 -1.09
N LEU A 384 27.79 2.49 -1.11
CA LEU A 384 27.77 1.04 -0.85
C LEU A 384 28.71 0.29 -1.79
N ARG A 385 28.66 0.60 -3.09
CA ARG A 385 29.42 -0.08 -4.14
C ARG A 385 30.92 0.17 -4.05
N ASN A 386 31.34 1.34 -3.56
CA ASN A 386 32.74 1.78 -3.60
C ASN A 386 33.42 1.88 -2.24
N GLN A 387 32.66 1.87 -1.14
CA GLN A 387 33.19 1.97 0.22
C GLN A 387 32.75 0.80 1.11
N GLY A 388 31.78 0.01 0.64
CA GLY A 388 31.29 -1.19 1.30
C GLY A 388 30.29 -0.93 2.41
N ARG A 389 29.62 -2.01 2.82
CA ARG A 389 28.53 -1.98 3.78
C ARG A 389 28.94 -1.44 5.15
N ARG A 390 30.12 -1.82 5.64
CA ARG A 390 30.59 -1.42 6.98
C ARG A 390 30.73 0.11 7.07
N THR A 391 31.43 0.70 6.10
CA THR A 391 31.60 2.15 5.99
C THR A 391 30.26 2.85 5.90
N LEU A 392 29.36 2.36 5.03
CA LEU A 392 28.01 2.90 4.88
C LEU A 392 27.27 2.94 6.23
N THR A 393 27.19 1.81 6.94
CA THR A 393 26.47 1.76 8.22
C THR A 393 27.14 2.59 9.31
N GLN A 394 28.46 2.72 9.28
CA GLN A 394 29.20 3.52 10.25
C GLN A 394 28.96 5.03 10.02
N THR A 395 28.96 5.48 8.77
CA THR A 395 28.64 6.87 8.41
C THR A 395 27.22 7.24 8.83
N LEU A 396 26.23 6.38 8.52
CA LEU A 396 24.84 6.64 8.92
C LEU A 396 24.67 6.64 10.45
N ARG A 397 25.40 5.76 11.16
CA ARG A 397 25.41 5.75 12.63
C ARG A 397 26.07 7.01 13.20
N GLN A 398 27.13 7.52 12.58
CA GLN A 398 27.79 8.76 12.99
C GLN A 398 26.90 9.99 12.76
N HIS A 399 26.19 10.04 11.63
CA HIS A 399 25.18 11.06 11.35
C HIS A 399 24.08 11.07 12.41
N LEU A 400 23.54 9.90 12.76
CA LEU A 400 22.53 9.78 13.81
C LEU A 400 23.05 10.17 15.20
N SER A 401 24.33 9.95 15.50
CA SER A 401 24.88 10.26 16.83
C SER A 401 24.85 11.75 17.19
N GLN A 402 24.66 12.63 16.21
CA GLN A 402 24.45 14.06 16.43
C GLN A 402 23.02 14.39 16.90
N HIS A 403 22.09 13.44 16.75
CA HIS A 403 20.66 13.62 16.99
C HIS A 403 20.15 12.76 18.16
N CYS A 404 20.93 11.78 18.63
CA CYS A 404 20.52 10.89 19.70
C CYS A 404 21.68 10.26 20.47
N GLU A 405 21.36 9.72 21.65
CA GLU A 405 22.32 9.01 22.48
C GLU A 405 22.70 7.63 21.92
N ALA A 406 23.83 7.09 22.37
CA ALA A 406 24.40 5.84 21.86
C ALA A 406 23.46 4.62 21.92
N LEU A 407 22.54 4.58 22.90
CA LEU A 407 21.56 3.50 23.05
C LEU A 407 20.43 3.56 22.00
N ALA A 408 20.17 4.74 21.45
CA ALA A 408 19.20 4.97 20.37
C ALA A 408 19.81 4.76 18.97
N LEU A 409 21.09 4.42 18.87
CA LEU A 409 21.74 4.13 17.59
C LEU A 409 21.39 2.71 17.12
N PRO A 410 20.87 2.54 15.89
CA PRO A 410 20.54 1.22 15.37
C PRO A 410 21.73 0.27 15.39
N ARG A 411 21.50 -0.94 15.90
CA ARG A 411 22.48 -2.04 15.94
C ARG A 411 22.33 -2.95 14.74
N ARG A 412 21.12 -3.07 14.19
CA ARG A 412 20.84 -3.85 13.01
C ARG A 412 20.47 -2.94 11.85
N TRP A 413 21.01 -3.25 10.68
CA TRP A 413 20.75 -2.51 9.44
C TRP A 413 20.31 -3.52 8.37
N ARG A 414 19.27 -3.21 7.63
CA ARG A 414 18.81 -3.96 6.46
C ARG A 414 18.69 -3.01 5.29
N LEU A 415 19.41 -3.31 4.20
CA LEU A 415 19.31 -2.50 2.98
C LEU A 415 18.28 -3.12 2.07
N LEU A 416 17.28 -2.34 1.69
CA LEU A 416 16.18 -2.75 0.84
C LEU A 416 16.22 -1.97 -0.46
N ARG A 417 15.69 -2.56 -1.53
CA ARG A 417 15.46 -1.85 -2.79
C ARG A 417 14.31 -0.85 -2.65
N GLN A 418 13.30 -1.21 -1.88
CA GLN A 418 12.15 -0.38 -1.51
C GLN A 418 11.57 -0.88 -0.18
N LEU A 419 10.86 -0.03 0.55
CA LEU A 419 10.07 -0.47 1.70
C LEU A 419 8.87 -1.30 1.21
N PRO A 420 8.58 -2.48 1.80
CA PRO A 420 7.46 -3.31 1.36
C PRO A 420 6.14 -2.81 1.95
N LEU A 421 5.66 -1.69 1.39
CA LEU A 421 4.40 -1.09 1.79
C LEU A 421 3.22 -1.94 1.29
N ASN A 422 2.14 -2.00 2.08
CA ASN A 422 0.88 -2.60 1.66
C ASN A 422 0.14 -1.68 0.65
N SER A 423 -1.03 -2.12 0.17
CA SER A 423 -1.88 -1.35 -0.77
C SER A 423 -2.28 0.05 -0.25
N GLN A 424 -2.24 0.26 1.07
CA GLN A 424 -2.52 1.56 1.71
C GLN A 424 -1.27 2.44 1.86
N GLY A 425 -0.10 2.01 1.40
CA GLY A 425 1.16 2.73 1.60
C GLY A 425 1.71 2.63 3.03
N LYS A 426 1.25 1.68 3.84
CA LYS A 426 1.72 1.45 5.22
C LYS A 426 2.66 0.25 5.29
N LEU A 427 3.62 0.30 6.21
CA LEU A 427 4.47 -0.85 6.56
C LEU A 427 4.05 -1.37 7.95
N PRO A 428 3.34 -2.51 8.04
CA PRO A 428 2.91 -3.08 9.32
C PRO A 428 4.08 -3.35 10.26
N GLN A 429 3.87 -3.14 11.57
CA GLN A 429 4.91 -3.31 12.58
C GLN A 429 5.48 -4.74 12.61
N ALA A 430 4.62 -5.75 12.51
CA ALA A 430 5.05 -7.16 12.42
C ALA A 430 5.96 -7.42 11.21
N GLN A 431 5.72 -6.73 10.09
CA GLN A 431 6.56 -6.85 8.90
C GLN A 431 7.92 -6.13 9.10
N VAL A 432 7.96 -4.99 9.80
CA VAL A 432 9.22 -4.35 10.21
C VAL A 432 10.06 -5.31 11.05
N GLU A 433 9.45 -5.90 12.08
CA GLU A 433 10.12 -6.83 12.98
C GLU A 433 10.61 -8.08 12.24
N ALA A 434 9.76 -8.67 11.39
CA ALA A 434 10.13 -9.82 10.56
C ALA A 434 11.34 -9.52 9.66
N LEU A 435 11.37 -8.36 8.99
CA LEU A 435 12.49 -7.97 8.11
C LEU A 435 13.77 -7.68 8.89
N LEU A 436 13.64 -7.05 10.07
CA LEU A 436 14.77 -6.84 10.95
C LEU A 436 15.30 -8.16 11.50
N LEU A 437 14.46 -9.15 11.79
CA LEU A 437 14.88 -10.45 12.31
C LEU A 437 15.38 -11.40 11.22
N ALA A 438 14.86 -11.27 9.99
CA ALA A 438 15.20 -12.14 8.88
C ALA A 438 16.71 -12.16 8.58
N PRO A 439 17.27 -13.33 8.20
CA PRO A 439 18.63 -13.40 7.68
C PRO A 439 18.75 -12.58 6.40
N ARG A 440 19.97 -12.11 6.11
CA ARG A 440 20.24 -11.42 4.84
C ARG A 440 20.00 -12.37 3.65
N PRO A 441 19.43 -11.89 2.54
CA PRO A 441 19.13 -12.73 1.38
C PRO A 441 20.42 -13.33 0.80
N LYS A 442 20.30 -14.55 0.26
CA LYS A 442 21.37 -15.25 -0.47
C LYS A 442 21.01 -15.48 -1.95
N ALA A 443 19.74 -15.37 -2.30
CA ALA A 443 19.23 -15.52 -3.66
C ALA A 443 18.96 -14.15 -4.30
N PRO A 444 18.91 -14.07 -5.64
CA PRO A 444 18.37 -12.91 -6.32
C PRO A 444 16.84 -12.91 -6.20
N GLU A 445 16.23 -11.77 -6.49
CA GLU A 445 14.79 -11.65 -6.69
C GLU A 445 14.48 -11.80 -8.19
N VAL A 446 13.62 -12.74 -8.56
CA VAL A 446 13.19 -12.94 -9.96
C VAL A 446 12.07 -11.95 -10.25
N LEU A 447 12.28 -11.06 -11.21
CA LEU A 447 11.32 -10.03 -11.62
C LEU A 447 10.42 -10.51 -12.77
N GLU A 448 11.02 -11.21 -13.73
CA GLU A 448 10.35 -11.72 -14.92
C GLU A 448 11.05 -12.99 -15.40
N GLN A 449 10.28 -13.90 -16.00
CA GLN A 449 10.78 -15.13 -16.61
C GLN A 449 10.07 -15.36 -17.94
N VAL A 450 10.84 -15.62 -18.99
CA VAL A 450 10.34 -15.85 -20.35
C VAL A 450 10.96 -17.14 -20.88
N GLU A 451 10.12 -18.02 -21.44
CA GLU A 451 10.53 -19.24 -22.12
C GLU A 451 10.33 -19.06 -23.63
N ALA A 452 11.35 -19.44 -24.41
CA ALA A 452 11.31 -19.45 -25.85
C ALA A 452 12.20 -20.59 -26.37
N ASP A 453 11.61 -21.48 -27.19
CA ASP A 453 12.30 -22.61 -27.81
C ASP A 453 13.07 -23.52 -26.82
N GLY A 454 12.56 -23.68 -25.59
CA GLY A 454 13.21 -24.47 -24.54
C GLY A 454 14.40 -23.77 -23.85
N GLU A 455 14.62 -22.49 -24.13
CA GLU A 455 15.58 -21.62 -23.45
C GLU A 455 14.85 -20.64 -22.53
N TRP A 456 15.48 -20.29 -21.41
CA TRP A 456 14.88 -19.41 -20.40
C TRP A 456 15.68 -18.13 -20.27
N THR A 457 14.98 -17.00 -20.26
CA THR A 457 15.54 -15.69 -19.93
C THR A 457 14.86 -15.15 -18.69
N LEU A 458 15.63 -14.83 -17.66
CA LEU A 458 15.15 -14.30 -16.39
C LEU A 458 15.69 -12.89 -16.18
N GLN A 459 14.81 -11.96 -15.82
CA GLN A 459 15.22 -10.67 -15.27
C GLN A 459 15.35 -10.78 -13.75
N LEU A 460 16.54 -10.50 -13.23
CA LEU A 460 16.90 -10.67 -11.83
C LEU A 460 17.26 -9.32 -11.20
N SER A 461 16.80 -9.13 -9.97
CA SER A 461 17.15 -8.02 -9.08
C SER A 461 18.17 -8.53 -8.06
N VAL A 462 19.34 -7.89 -8.00
CA VAL A 462 20.39 -8.22 -7.02
C VAL A 462 20.16 -7.42 -5.74
N PRO A 463 19.75 -8.06 -4.62
CA PRO A 463 19.44 -7.34 -3.39
C PRO A 463 20.65 -6.52 -2.88
N PRO A 464 20.47 -5.25 -2.48
CA PRO A 464 21.59 -4.44 -1.99
C PRO A 464 22.21 -5.00 -0.69
N ASP A 465 21.45 -5.75 0.10
CA ASP A 465 21.94 -6.39 1.33
C ASP A 465 22.25 -7.89 1.20
N LEU A 466 22.59 -8.36 0.00
CA LEU A 466 22.94 -9.77 -0.20
C LEU A 466 24.10 -10.19 0.73
N ALA A 467 23.93 -11.35 1.39
CA ALA A 467 24.87 -11.84 2.38
C ALA A 467 26.29 -12.01 1.82
N TYR A 468 26.38 -12.43 0.55
CA TYR A 468 27.62 -12.73 -0.15
C TYR A 468 28.50 -11.52 -0.48
N PHE A 469 27.99 -10.28 -0.34
CA PHE A 469 28.80 -9.08 -0.45
C PHE A 469 29.73 -8.84 0.75
N SER A 470 29.54 -9.59 1.83
CA SER A 470 30.44 -9.55 3.00
C SER A 470 31.55 -10.59 2.87
N GLY A 471 32.75 -10.23 3.33
CA GLY A 471 33.88 -11.15 3.50
C GLY A 471 34.88 -11.20 2.33
N HIS A 472 34.43 -11.12 1.08
CA HIS A 472 35.31 -11.30 -0.09
C HIS A 472 35.98 -9.99 -0.54
N PHE A 473 35.18 -8.94 -0.76
CA PHE A 473 35.66 -7.61 -1.16
C PHE A 473 34.99 -6.54 -0.29
N PRO A 474 35.54 -6.24 0.90
CA PRO A 474 34.85 -5.44 1.90
C PRO A 474 34.65 -3.98 1.51
N VAL A 475 35.51 -3.43 0.64
CA VAL A 475 35.44 -2.04 0.15
C VAL A 475 34.63 -1.95 -1.15
N THR A 476 34.81 -2.92 -2.04
CA THR A 476 34.19 -2.92 -3.37
C THR A 476 33.34 -4.18 -3.51
N PRO A 477 32.14 -4.25 -2.91
CA PRO A 477 31.32 -5.45 -2.91
C PRO A 477 30.97 -5.90 -4.34
N VAL A 478 31.28 -7.16 -4.63
CA VAL A 478 31.04 -7.85 -5.90
C VAL A 478 30.43 -9.21 -5.61
N LEU A 479 29.50 -9.65 -6.45
CA LEU A 479 28.87 -10.96 -6.35
C LEU A 479 29.90 -12.04 -6.75
N PRO A 480 30.29 -12.94 -5.83
CA PRO A 480 31.30 -13.95 -6.14
C PRO A 480 30.89 -14.85 -7.30
N GLY A 481 31.86 -15.23 -8.13
CA GLY A 481 31.59 -16.06 -9.31
C GLY A 481 30.97 -17.41 -8.98
N VAL A 482 31.37 -18.03 -7.87
CA VAL A 482 30.77 -19.27 -7.35
C VAL A 482 29.27 -19.12 -7.04
N VAL A 483 28.85 -17.95 -6.56
CA VAL A 483 27.44 -17.66 -6.27
C VAL A 483 26.66 -17.49 -7.57
N GLN A 484 27.25 -16.87 -8.60
CA GLN A 484 26.62 -16.77 -9.92
C GLN A 484 26.39 -18.16 -10.55
N VAL A 485 27.33 -19.08 -10.38
CA VAL A 485 27.18 -20.48 -10.81
C VAL A 485 26.10 -21.19 -10.00
N GLU A 486 26.10 -21.05 -8.68
CA GLU A 486 25.06 -21.61 -7.78
C GLU A 486 23.66 -21.11 -8.18
N TRP A 487 23.50 -19.81 -8.43
CA TRP A 487 22.24 -19.24 -8.88
C TRP A 487 21.78 -19.79 -10.22
N ALA A 488 22.69 -19.87 -11.21
CA ALA A 488 22.36 -20.41 -12.53
C ALA A 488 21.93 -21.88 -12.44
N PHE A 489 22.61 -22.67 -11.61
CA PHE A 489 22.27 -24.07 -11.38
C PHE A 489 20.92 -24.23 -10.68
N ASN A 490 20.71 -23.54 -9.55
CA ASN A 490 19.48 -23.67 -8.77
C ASN A 490 18.24 -23.17 -9.52
N LEU A 491 18.35 -22.04 -10.24
CA LEU A 491 17.27 -21.54 -11.10
C LEU A 491 17.06 -22.46 -12.30
N GLY A 492 18.14 -23.01 -12.86
CA GLY A 492 18.08 -24.03 -13.88
C GLY A 492 17.30 -25.27 -13.41
N GLN A 493 17.56 -25.78 -12.23
CA GLN A 493 16.84 -26.94 -11.68
C GLN A 493 15.35 -26.70 -11.46
N GLN A 494 14.95 -25.43 -11.24
CA GLN A 494 13.54 -25.06 -11.06
C GLN A 494 12.79 -24.96 -12.39
N LEU A 495 13.46 -24.53 -13.46
CA LEU A 495 12.83 -24.19 -14.74
C LEU A 495 13.06 -25.23 -15.83
N LEU A 496 14.15 -25.99 -15.73
CA LEU A 496 14.57 -27.00 -16.67
C LEU A 496 14.62 -28.36 -15.95
N ASP A 497 14.23 -29.42 -16.66
CA ASP A 497 14.36 -30.80 -16.19
C ASP A 497 15.83 -31.23 -16.20
N LEU A 498 16.59 -30.74 -15.21
CA LEU A 498 18.03 -30.94 -15.09
C LEU A 498 18.37 -32.12 -14.18
N PRO A 499 19.43 -32.88 -14.50
CA PRO A 499 20.01 -33.83 -13.55
C PRO A 499 20.47 -33.12 -12.26
N ALA A 500 20.32 -33.80 -11.12
CA ALA A 500 20.59 -33.21 -9.81
C ALA A 500 22.08 -33.06 -9.47
N THR A 501 22.96 -33.81 -10.16
CA THR A 501 24.37 -33.91 -9.78
C THR A 501 25.23 -32.94 -10.58
N PHE A 502 25.87 -32.01 -9.87
CA PHE A 502 26.90 -31.14 -10.42
C PHE A 502 28.21 -31.92 -10.60
N ALA A 503 28.60 -32.21 -11.84
CA ALA A 503 29.81 -32.97 -12.14
C ALA A 503 31.04 -32.07 -12.32
N GLY A 504 30.86 -30.86 -12.87
CA GLY A 504 31.97 -29.92 -13.00
C GLY A 504 31.67 -28.68 -13.83
N MET A 505 32.66 -27.78 -13.89
CA MET A 505 32.65 -26.61 -14.78
C MET A 505 33.56 -26.84 -15.97
N GLU A 506 33.06 -26.69 -17.20
CA GLU A 506 33.89 -26.82 -18.41
C GLU A 506 34.40 -25.46 -18.93
N VAL A 507 33.55 -24.43 -18.86
CA VAL A 507 33.90 -23.07 -19.28
C VAL A 507 33.31 -22.10 -18.26
N LEU A 508 34.11 -21.11 -17.84
CA LEU A 508 33.66 -20.03 -16.99
C LEU A 508 34.41 -18.75 -17.36
N LYS A 509 33.67 -17.71 -17.72
CA LYS A 509 34.20 -16.40 -18.10
C LYS A 509 33.55 -15.32 -17.26
N PHE A 510 34.37 -14.46 -16.66
CA PHE A 510 33.93 -13.24 -15.97
C PHE A 510 34.44 -12.04 -16.77
N GLN A 511 33.52 -11.17 -17.19
CA GLN A 511 33.80 -10.02 -18.04
C GLN A 511 33.49 -8.71 -17.31
N GLN A 512 32.37 -8.64 -16.60
CA GLN A 512 31.99 -7.49 -15.78
C GLN A 512 31.53 -7.89 -14.38
N LEU A 513 31.63 -6.95 -13.45
CA LEU A 513 31.27 -7.14 -12.05
C LEU A 513 29.76 -6.98 -11.88
N VAL A 514 29.14 -7.93 -11.18
CA VAL A 514 27.79 -7.78 -10.66
C VAL A 514 27.88 -7.22 -9.23
N ARG A 515 27.20 -6.10 -8.99
CA ARG A 515 27.33 -5.28 -7.77
C ARG A 515 25.99 -5.16 -7.04
N PRO A 516 25.96 -4.71 -5.77
CA PRO A 516 24.73 -4.50 -5.03
C PRO A 516 23.73 -3.62 -5.80
N GLY A 517 22.46 -4.04 -5.86
CA GLY A 517 21.38 -3.28 -6.50
C GLY A 517 21.33 -3.35 -8.03
N ASP A 518 22.19 -4.13 -8.69
CA ASP A 518 22.10 -4.32 -10.15
C ASP A 518 20.81 -5.06 -10.56
N ALA A 519 20.30 -4.71 -11.73
CA ALA A 519 19.35 -5.53 -12.47
C ALA A 519 20.13 -6.28 -13.54
N ILE A 520 20.03 -7.61 -13.55
CA ILE A 520 20.78 -8.48 -14.46
C ILE A 520 19.84 -9.45 -15.16
N GLU A 521 20.15 -9.77 -16.40
CA GLU A 521 19.49 -10.82 -17.17
C GLU A 521 20.29 -12.11 -17.04
N LEU A 522 19.61 -13.22 -16.78
CA LEU A 522 20.17 -14.57 -16.80
C LEU A 522 19.52 -15.37 -17.92
N HIS A 523 20.34 -15.79 -18.87
CA HIS A 523 19.95 -16.72 -19.92
C HIS A 523 20.39 -18.15 -19.57
N LEU A 524 19.49 -19.11 -19.68
CA LEU A 524 19.71 -20.53 -19.38
C LEU A 524 19.29 -21.41 -20.56
N ARG A 525 20.12 -22.40 -20.88
CA ARG A 525 19.82 -23.40 -21.90
C ARG A 525 20.42 -24.75 -21.53
N PHE A 526 19.65 -25.81 -21.62
CA PHE A 526 20.14 -27.16 -21.34
C PHE A 526 20.25 -28.02 -22.61
N ASP A 527 21.43 -28.60 -22.82
CA ASP A 527 21.72 -29.58 -23.85
C ASP A 527 21.60 -30.98 -23.23
N ARG A 528 20.47 -31.64 -23.49
CA ARG A 528 20.13 -32.95 -22.92
C ARG A 528 21.05 -34.06 -23.41
N GLU A 529 21.45 -34.03 -24.68
CA GLU A 529 22.33 -35.07 -25.25
C GLU A 529 23.72 -35.04 -24.62
N ARG A 530 24.21 -33.83 -24.31
CA ARG A 530 25.55 -33.66 -23.73
C ARG A 530 25.56 -33.51 -22.22
N GLY A 531 24.40 -33.41 -21.57
CA GLY A 531 24.28 -33.17 -20.13
C GLY A 531 24.83 -31.82 -19.70
N LYS A 532 24.63 -30.75 -20.49
CA LYS A 532 25.30 -29.46 -20.28
C LYS A 532 24.33 -28.30 -20.10
N LEU A 533 24.40 -27.63 -18.96
CA LEU A 533 23.69 -26.38 -18.72
C LEU A 533 24.58 -25.19 -19.11
N TYR A 534 24.12 -24.41 -20.07
CA TYR A 534 24.72 -23.15 -20.49
C TYR A 534 24.05 -22.02 -19.72
N PHE A 535 24.85 -21.10 -19.18
CA PHE A 535 24.33 -19.88 -18.59
C PHE A 535 25.09 -18.64 -19.07
N ALA A 536 24.39 -17.51 -19.16
CA ALA A 536 24.99 -16.21 -19.42
C ALA A 536 24.27 -15.11 -18.65
N TYR A 537 25.03 -14.32 -17.89
CA TYR A 537 24.56 -13.12 -17.21
C TYR A 537 24.89 -11.86 -18.01
N ARG A 538 23.94 -10.93 -18.11
CA ARG A 538 24.10 -9.63 -18.74
C ARG A 538 23.58 -8.51 -17.84
N ASN A 539 24.14 -7.31 -17.98
CA ASN A 539 23.62 -6.09 -17.38
C ASN A 539 23.40 -5.08 -18.51
N GLY A 540 22.14 -4.95 -18.95
CA GLY A 540 21.80 -4.29 -20.21
C GLY A 540 22.52 -4.96 -21.40
N VAL A 541 23.26 -4.18 -22.19
CA VAL A 541 24.00 -4.68 -23.35
C VAL A 541 25.31 -5.38 -22.99
N ALA A 542 25.76 -5.28 -21.74
CA ALA A 542 27.08 -5.74 -21.34
C ALA A 542 27.06 -7.16 -20.76
N ALA A 543 27.93 -8.04 -21.28
CA ALA A 543 28.10 -9.38 -20.73
C ALA A 543 28.82 -9.33 -19.38
N CYS A 544 28.21 -9.92 -18.34
CA CYS A 544 28.77 -10.00 -17.00
C CYS A 544 29.59 -11.26 -16.81
N SER A 545 28.97 -12.42 -16.99
CA SER A 545 29.63 -13.71 -16.90
C SER A 545 28.91 -14.75 -17.74
N SER A 546 29.60 -15.84 -18.08
CA SER A 546 28.96 -16.97 -18.74
C SER A 546 29.72 -18.25 -18.44
N GLY A 547 29.03 -19.37 -18.54
CA GLY A 547 29.66 -20.65 -18.31
C GLY A 547 28.85 -21.84 -18.77
N ARG A 548 29.48 -23.00 -18.63
CA ARG A 548 28.89 -24.29 -18.95
C ARG A 548 29.13 -25.27 -17.81
N ILE A 549 28.03 -25.71 -17.21
CA ILE A 549 27.98 -26.67 -16.12
C ILE A 549 27.74 -28.05 -16.73
N LEU A 550 28.60 -29.01 -16.37
CA LEU A 550 28.41 -30.42 -16.69
C LEU A 550 27.56 -31.06 -15.59
N LEU A 551 26.48 -31.73 -15.99
CA LEU A 551 25.53 -32.40 -15.12
C LEU A 551 25.49 -33.89 -15.44
N GLU A 552 25.45 -34.72 -14.40
CA GLU A 552 25.37 -36.17 -14.52
C GLU A 552 24.06 -36.68 -13.92
N ALA A 553 23.51 -37.74 -14.51
CA ALA A 553 22.40 -38.46 -13.89
C ALA A 553 22.87 -39.04 -12.55
N ALA A 554 22.06 -38.93 -11.50
CA ALA A 554 22.38 -39.56 -10.22
C ALA A 554 22.65 -41.06 -10.45
N HIS A 555 23.83 -41.53 -10.02
CA HIS A 555 24.12 -42.97 -10.04
C HIS A 555 23.08 -43.68 -9.17
N ALA A 556 22.32 -44.58 -9.78
CA ALA A 556 21.31 -45.40 -9.13
C ALA A 556 21.93 -46.45 -8.21
#